data_AF-A0A9W9WD40-F1
#
_entry.id   AF-A0A9W9WD40-F1
#
_cell.length_a   1.000
_cell.length_b   1.000
_cell.length_c   1.000
_cell.angle_alpha   90.00
_cell.angle_beta   90.00
_cell.angle_gamma   90.00
#
_symmetry.space_group_name_H-M   'P 1'
#
loop_
_entity.id
_entity.type
_entity.pdbx_description
1 polymer ?
#
loop_
_entity_poly.entity_id
_entity_poly.type
_entity_poly.pdbx_seq_one_letter_code
_entity_poly.pdbx_strand_id
1 'polypeptide(L)'
;MHLKSTAAVITLLLAFGPQAGIARDVPRGLKAFYDAVKNGGTCSGSDLLQGGFYDEDDGSKNYGYCRKGMKDKGFYLKGPSSKLANMDIDCDGHQTKGDGRCGGSSDTQSQTRWQDEVKEYGGISDLNAYIHPYIVLGNEGDYHPTFDPRKVGVEPLSIVAVICNNRLVYGVWGDTNGDDGKPLIGEASLATADLCFGKKYNADSGHDDEDVLYIAFSGKDAVPGKNAKWDASSAEEFEESISALGDKLVTGLVSGSNSSASLIRGSRRVHF
;
A
#
# COMPACT_ATOMS: atom_id res chain seq x y z
N MET A 1 -33.60 -31.03 -58.95
CA MET A 1 -32.37 -30.97 -58.13
C MET A 1 -32.36 -29.64 -57.40
N HIS A 2 -32.73 -29.63 -56.12
CA HIS A 2 -32.75 -28.44 -55.28
C HIS A 2 -31.46 -28.39 -54.45
N LEU A 3 -30.64 -27.35 -54.63
CA LEU A 3 -29.57 -27.02 -53.70
C LEU A 3 -30.05 -25.85 -52.83
N LYS A 4 -30.33 -26.14 -51.55
CA LYS A 4 -30.53 -25.11 -50.52
C LYS A 4 -29.16 -24.79 -49.94
N SER A 5 -28.72 -23.54 -50.13
CA SER A 5 -27.50 -23.02 -49.51
C SER A 5 -27.87 -22.46 -48.13
N THR A 6 -27.45 -23.15 -47.07
CA THR A 6 -27.54 -22.67 -45.69
C THR A 6 -26.27 -21.88 -45.37
N ALA A 7 -26.40 -20.57 -45.23
CA ALA A 7 -25.36 -19.71 -44.69
C ALA A 7 -25.25 -19.95 -43.17
N ALA A 8 -24.09 -20.42 -42.72
CA ALA A 8 -23.77 -20.53 -41.31
C ALA A 8 -23.36 -19.16 -40.76
N VAL A 9 -24.15 -18.64 -39.82
CA VAL A 9 -23.80 -17.46 -39.02
C VAL A 9 -22.84 -17.93 -37.92
N ILE A 10 -21.56 -17.58 -38.04
CA ILE A 10 -20.56 -17.83 -37.01
C ILE A 10 -20.62 -16.66 -36.03
N THR A 11 -21.27 -16.86 -34.89
CA THR A 11 -21.23 -15.94 -33.76
C THR A 11 -19.87 -16.09 -33.06
N LEU A 12 -19.00 -15.08 -33.22
CA LEU A 12 -17.72 -15.02 -32.52
C LEU A 12 -17.96 -14.63 -31.05
N LEU A 13 -18.05 -15.62 -30.18
CA LEU A 13 -18.03 -15.42 -28.72
C LEU A 13 -16.61 -14.99 -28.32
N LEU A 14 -16.41 -13.70 -28.08
CA LEU A 14 -15.24 -13.18 -27.37
C LEU A 14 -15.32 -13.64 -25.91
N ALA A 15 -14.65 -14.73 -25.59
CA ALA A 15 -14.42 -15.15 -24.21
C ALA A 15 -13.49 -14.12 -23.54
N PHE A 16 -14.07 -13.18 -22.80
CA PHE A 16 -13.33 -12.45 -21.77
C PHE A 16 -12.99 -13.46 -20.67
N GLY A 17 -11.80 -14.07 -20.77
CA GLY A 17 -11.22 -14.82 -19.66
C GLY A 17 -11.01 -13.89 -18.47
N PRO A 18 -10.97 -14.43 -17.23
CA PRO A 18 -10.61 -13.64 -16.07
C PRO A 18 -9.24 -13.01 -16.33
N GLN A 19 -9.20 -11.67 -16.39
CA GLN A 19 -7.95 -10.94 -16.31
C GLN A 19 -7.39 -11.25 -14.93
N ALA A 20 -6.45 -12.19 -14.85
CA ALA A 20 -5.57 -12.25 -13.70
C ALA A 20 -4.99 -10.84 -13.56
N GLY A 21 -5.32 -10.15 -12.46
CA GLY A 21 -4.79 -8.83 -12.16
C GLY A 21 -3.29 -8.86 -12.41
N ILE A 22 -2.80 -7.97 -13.28
CA ILE A 22 -1.38 -7.89 -13.56
C ILE A 22 -0.75 -7.35 -12.29
N ALA A 23 -0.19 -8.25 -11.47
CA ALA A 23 0.70 -7.87 -10.40
C ALA A 23 1.76 -6.92 -10.98
N ARG A 24 1.81 -5.67 -10.51
CA ARG A 24 2.66 -4.64 -11.11
C ARG A 24 4.11 -4.95 -10.75
N ASP A 25 4.97 -5.00 -11.77
CA ASP A 25 6.40 -5.10 -11.58
C ASP A 25 6.91 -3.86 -10.82
N VAL A 26 7.82 -4.06 -9.87
CA VAL A 26 8.44 -2.94 -9.16
C VAL A 26 9.35 -2.15 -10.12
N PRO A 27 9.07 -0.86 -10.40
CA PRO A 27 9.91 -0.06 -11.30
C PRO A 27 11.35 -0.02 -10.80
N ARG A 28 12.33 -0.05 -11.71
CA ARG A 28 13.77 -0.12 -11.35
C ARG A 28 14.20 0.91 -10.30
N GLY A 29 13.73 2.15 -10.43
CA GLY A 29 14.03 3.22 -9.47
C GLY A 29 13.45 2.94 -8.08
N LEU A 30 12.24 2.38 -8.03
CA LEU A 30 11.59 1.99 -6.77
C LEU A 30 12.24 0.75 -6.17
N LYS A 31 12.67 -0.21 -6.99
CA LYS A 31 13.45 -1.37 -6.52
C LYS A 31 14.76 -0.95 -5.89
N ALA A 32 15.47 0.01 -6.50
CA ALA A 32 16.68 0.58 -5.91
C ALA A 32 16.40 1.34 -4.61
N PHE A 33 15.26 2.03 -4.51
CA PHE A 33 14.82 2.65 -3.26
C PHE A 33 14.52 1.61 -2.17
N TYR A 34 13.77 0.55 -2.50
CA TYR A 34 13.53 -0.59 -1.60
C TYR A 34 14.85 -1.19 -1.09
N ASP A 35 15.79 -1.46 -1.99
CA ASP A 35 17.09 -2.03 -1.62
C ASP A 35 17.91 -1.06 -0.74
N ALA A 36 17.82 0.25 -0.99
CA ALA A 36 18.48 1.26 -0.17
C ALA A 36 17.85 1.37 1.23
N VAL A 37 16.52 1.26 1.34
CA VAL A 37 15.81 1.25 2.62
C VAL A 37 16.15 -0.01 3.40
N LYS A 38 16.05 -1.18 2.75
CA LYS A 38 16.36 -2.48 3.35
C LYS A 38 17.80 -2.55 3.83
N ASN A 39 18.77 -2.05 3.07
CA ASN A 39 20.18 -2.10 3.47
C ASN A 39 20.64 -0.86 4.26
N GLY A 40 19.75 0.09 4.54
CA GLY A 40 20.06 1.39 5.15
C GLY A 40 20.29 1.38 6.66
N GLY A 41 20.15 0.22 7.30
CA GLY A 41 20.20 0.04 8.75
C GLY A 41 18.93 0.51 9.47
N THR A 42 18.97 0.54 10.80
CA THR A 42 17.88 1.07 11.64
C THR A 42 17.72 2.58 11.41
N CYS A 43 16.47 3.03 11.25
CA CYS A 43 16.18 4.46 11.16
C CYS A 43 16.44 5.15 12.52
N SER A 44 17.09 6.32 12.50
CA SER A 44 17.48 7.02 13.72
C SER A 44 17.68 8.52 13.45
N GLY A 45 17.90 9.29 14.52
CA GLY A 45 18.17 10.73 14.44
C GLY A 45 16.98 11.50 13.88
N SER A 46 17.25 12.55 13.10
CA SER A 46 16.22 13.42 12.52
C SER A 46 15.37 12.75 11.44
N ASP A 47 15.79 11.60 10.93
CA ASP A 47 15.03 10.83 9.93
C ASP A 47 13.96 9.94 10.56
N LEU A 48 14.06 9.64 11.86
CA LEU A 48 13.05 8.90 12.60
C LEU A 48 11.97 9.88 13.07
N LEU A 49 10.78 9.77 12.51
CA LEU A 49 9.63 10.62 12.86
C LEU A 49 9.05 10.21 14.22
N GLN A 50 8.86 8.90 14.40
CA GLN A 50 8.49 8.28 15.65
C GLN A 50 8.92 6.81 15.60
N GLY A 51 9.51 6.30 16.68
CA GLY A 51 9.83 4.88 16.85
C GLY A 51 9.31 4.36 18.18
N GLY A 52 9.59 3.10 18.47
CA GLY A 52 9.10 2.42 19.67
C GLY A 52 7.87 1.55 19.41
N PHE A 53 7.56 1.27 18.15
CA PHE A 53 6.45 0.41 17.73
C PHE A 53 6.91 -1.04 17.60
N TYR A 54 5.92 -1.92 17.62
CA TYR A 54 6.03 -3.35 17.38
C TYR A 54 5.57 -3.64 15.94
N ASP A 55 6.06 -4.71 15.32
CA ASP A 55 5.47 -5.30 14.11
C ASP A 55 4.62 -6.53 14.44
N GLU A 56 4.87 -7.19 15.56
CA GLU A 56 4.05 -8.29 16.08
C GLU A 56 3.89 -8.19 17.60
N ASP A 57 2.86 -8.85 18.13
CA ASP A 57 2.47 -8.74 19.54
C ASP A 57 3.54 -9.20 20.53
N ASP A 58 4.38 -10.18 20.22
CA ASP A 58 5.49 -10.62 21.08
C ASP A 58 6.86 -10.14 20.58
N GLY A 59 6.85 -9.22 19.62
CA GLY A 59 8.01 -8.71 18.91
C GLY A 59 8.81 -7.64 19.65
N SER A 60 9.81 -7.12 18.94
CA SER A 60 10.67 -6.06 19.46
C SER A 60 10.09 -4.67 19.20
N LYS A 61 10.23 -3.73 20.14
CA LYS A 61 9.74 -2.34 19.96
C LYS A 61 10.65 -1.44 19.11
N ASN A 62 11.26 -1.98 18.06
CA ASN A 62 12.31 -1.32 17.28
C ASN A 62 11.85 -0.85 15.89
N TYR A 63 10.53 -0.73 15.70
CA TYR A 63 9.94 -0.28 14.45
C TYR A 63 9.52 1.18 14.55
N GLY A 64 9.37 1.82 13.39
CA GLY A 64 8.88 3.18 13.33
C GLY A 64 8.73 3.78 11.95
N TYR A 65 8.30 5.03 11.97
CA TYR A 65 8.03 5.87 10.82
C TYR A 65 9.31 6.63 10.43
N CYS A 66 9.84 6.34 9.25
CA CYS A 66 11.12 6.86 8.78
C CYS A 66 10.96 7.72 7.53
N ARG A 67 11.70 8.83 7.44
CA ARG A 67 11.70 9.71 6.26
C ARG A 67 13.04 9.79 5.52
N LYS A 68 14.00 8.94 5.89
CA LYS A 68 15.35 8.97 5.29
C LYS A 68 15.27 8.79 3.77
N GLY A 69 15.78 9.76 3.03
CA GLY A 69 15.78 9.71 1.56
C GLY A 69 14.41 9.98 0.90
N MET A 70 13.37 10.31 1.66
CA MET A 70 12.03 10.64 1.12
C MET A 70 11.96 12.03 0.47
N LYS A 71 12.90 12.94 0.79
CA LYS A 71 12.95 14.32 0.24
C LYS A 71 11.62 15.06 0.44
N ASP A 72 11.11 15.02 1.67
CA ASP A 72 9.85 15.66 2.10
C ASP A 72 8.57 15.13 1.43
N LYS A 73 8.64 14.00 0.72
CA LYS A 73 7.48 13.39 0.02
C LYS A 73 6.67 12.44 0.88
N GLY A 74 6.98 12.33 2.18
CA GLY A 74 6.28 11.46 3.13
C GLY A 74 7.24 10.61 3.95
N PHE A 75 6.82 9.39 4.27
CA PHE A 75 7.58 8.45 5.11
C PHE A 75 7.39 7.00 4.66
N TYR A 76 8.13 6.09 5.27
CA TYR A 76 7.94 4.65 5.16
C TYR A 76 8.10 3.95 6.51
N LEU A 77 7.54 2.74 6.63
CA LEU A 77 7.69 1.89 7.82
C LEU A 77 9.06 1.19 7.79
N LYS A 78 9.76 1.16 8.94
CA LYS A 78 11.10 0.58 9.03
C LYS A 78 11.34 -0.15 10.35
N GLY A 79 11.79 -1.39 10.26
CA GLY A 79 12.31 -2.18 11.38
C GLY A 79 13.82 -2.04 11.62
N PRO A 80 14.40 -2.81 12.55
CA PRO A 80 15.82 -2.74 12.86
C PRO A 80 16.70 -3.37 11.76
N SER A 81 17.95 -2.91 11.64
CA SER A 81 18.94 -3.46 10.71
C SER A 81 18.38 -3.52 9.27
N SER A 82 18.25 -4.71 8.69
CA SER A 82 17.71 -4.91 7.34
C SER A 82 16.24 -5.33 7.27
N LYS A 83 15.54 -5.32 8.40
CA LYS A 83 14.12 -5.66 8.49
C LYS A 83 13.24 -4.49 8.03
N LEU A 84 12.12 -4.80 7.41
CA LEU A 84 11.05 -3.87 7.09
C LEU A 84 9.90 -4.12 8.08
N ALA A 85 8.65 -4.08 7.64
CA ALA A 85 7.52 -4.53 8.45
C ALA A 85 6.97 -5.85 7.88
N ASN A 86 6.20 -6.54 8.69
CA ASN A 86 5.32 -7.66 8.31
C ASN A 86 4.06 -7.13 7.57
N MET A 87 3.08 -8.00 7.36
CA MET A 87 1.72 -7.62 6.95
C MET A 87 0.66 -8.35 7.77
N ASP A 88 0.21 -7.73 8.85
CA ASP A 88 -0.99 -8.15 9.58
C ASP A 88 -2.27 -7.74 8.83
N ILE A 89 -3.38 -8.41 9.14
CA ILE A 89 -4.63 -8.29 8.39
C ILE A 89 -5.64 -7.46 9.16
N ASP A 90 -5.90 -6.28 8.63
CA ASP A 90 -7.02 -5.43 9.04
C ASP A 90 -8.28 -5.87 8.29
N CYS A 91 -9.36 -6.09 9.05
CA CYS A 91 -10.66 -6.48 8.52
C CYS A 91 -11.76 -5.46 8.85
N ASP A 92 -11.43 -4.24 9.22
CA ASP A 92 -12.38 -3.20 9.59
C ASP A 92 -13.18 -2.67 8.40
N GLY A 93 -14.27 -1.96 8.72
CA GLY A 93 -15.14 -1.33 7.74
C GLY A 93 -16.34 -2.17 7.28
N HIS A 94 -16.76 -1.95 6.03
CA HIS A 94 -18.01 -2.45 5.48
C HIS A 94 -17.92 -3.91 4.98
N GLN A 95 -18.14 -4.85 5.89
CA GLN A 95 -18.01 -6.30 5.68
C GLN A 95 -19.08 -6.99 4.81
N THR A 96 -19.75 -6.31 3.87
CA THR A 96 -20.90 -6.87 3.14
C THR A 96 -20.57 -7.77 1.95
N LYS A 97 -19.37 -7.67 1.40
CA LYS A 97 -18.89 -8.46 0.25
C LYS A 97 -17.58 -9.12 0.64
N GLY A 98 -17.57 -10.45 0.74
CA GLY A 98 -16.38 -11.21 1.15
C GLY A 98 -16.59 -12.72 1.07
N ASP A 99 -15.51 -13.48 1.31
CA ASP A 99 -15.49 -14.95 1.30
C ASP A 99 -15.42 -15.57 2.71
N GLY A 100 -15.56 -14.75 3.75
CA GLY A 100 -15.61 -15.18 5.15
C GLY A 100 -14.25 -15.18 5.87
N ARG A 101 -13.15 -14.86 5.18
CA ARG A 101 -11.81 -14.79 5.77
C ARG A 101 -11.64 -13.68 6.83
N CYS A 102 -12.52 -12.69 6.85
CA CYS A 102 -12.60 -11.73 7.95
C CYS A 102 -13.44 -12.20 9.16
N GLY A 103 -14.12 -13.35 9.08
CA GLY A 103 -15.02 -13.80 10.14
C GLY A 103 -14.35 -14.40 11.38
N GLY A 104 -13.03 -14.59 11.36
CA GLY A 104 -12.27 -15.22 12.45
C GLY A 104 -11.89 -14.27 13.58
N SER A 105 -11.68 -12.99 13.26
CA SER A 105 -11.18 -12.00 14.22
C SER A 105 -12.25 -11.51 15.17
N SER A 106 -11.88 -11.45 16.45
CA SER A 106 -12.67 -10.79 17.50
C SER A 106 -12.44 -9.28 17.58
N ASP A 107 -11.48 -8.76 16.80
CA ASP A 107 -11.01 -7.38 16.84
C ASP A 107 -11.56 -6.52 15.69
N THR A 108 -12.24 -7.15 14.72
CA THR A 108 -12.84 -6.44 13.59
C THR A 108 -13.90 -5.43 14.03
N GLN A 109 -13.72 -4.18 13.63
CA GLN A 109 -14.66 -3.09 13.81
C GLN A 109 -15.55 -2.89 12.58
N SER A 110 -16.76 -2.35 12.80
CA SER A 110 -17.72 -2.11 11.72
C SER A 110 -17.39 -0.92 10.82
N GLN A 111 -16.33 -0.16 11.15
CA GLN A 111 -15.97 1.07 10.45
C GLN A 111 -14.46 1.21 10.35
N THR A 112 -13.97 1.74 9.25
CA THR A 112 -12.57 2.19 9.18
C THR A 112 -12.43 3.61 9.74
N ARG A 113 -11.20 4.04 10.05
CA ARG A 113 -10.95 5.40 10.55
C ARG A 113 -11.53 6.50 9.67
N TRP A 114 -11.45 6.34 8.35
CA TRP A 114 -11.82 7.36 7.36
C TRP A 114 -13.18 7.10 6.71
N GLN A 115 -14.08 6.41 7.43
CA GLN A 115 -15.44 6.14 6.97
C GLN A 115 -16.17 7.42 6.51
N ASP A 116 -16.06 8.51 7.26
CA ASP A 116 -16.80 9.73 6.94
C ASP A 116 -16.22 10.45 5.71
N GLU A 117 -14.89 10.45 5.55
CA GLU A 117 -14.22 11.00 4.38
C GLU A 117 -14.55 10.21 3.11
N VAL A 118 -14.56 8.87 3.16
CA VAL A 118 -14.85 8.06 1.97
C VAL A 118 -16.31 8.20 1.53
N LYS A 119 -17.26 8.39 2.47
CA LYS A 119 -18.66 8.68 2.14
C LYS A 119 -18.81 9.92 1.27
N GLU A 120 -17.95 10.94 1.42
CA GLU A 120 -18.01 12.17 0.62
C GLU A 120 -17.68 11.96 -0.87
N TYR A 121 -16.97 10.89 -1.21
CA TYR A 121 -16.67 10.52 -2.59
C TYR A 121 -17.81 9.74 -3.26
N GLY A 122 -18.70 9.14 -2.47
CA GLY A 122 -19.87 8.40 -2.94
C GLY A 122 -19.56 6.99 -3.41
N GLY A 123 -20.61 6.17 -3.55
CA GLY A 123 -20.53 4.79 -4.06
C GLY A 123 -20.39 3.72 -2.97
N ILE A 124 -19.86 4.07 -1.80
CA ILE A 124 -19.73 3.19 -0.63
C ILE A 124 -20.02 3.95 0.67
N SER A 125 -20.42 3.22 1.70
CA SER A 125 -20.57 3.76 3.07
C SER A 125 -19.28 3.70 3.88
N ASP A 126 -18.36 2.83 3.49
CA ASP A 126 -17.03 2.65 4.08
C ASP A 126 -16.18 1.79 3.12
N LEU A 127 -14.87 1.73 3.37
CA LEU A 127 -13.98 0.75 2.77
C LEU A 127 -14.41 -0.67 3.15
N ASN A 128 -14.03 -1.63 2.31
CA ASN A 128 -14.32 -3.05 2.51
C ASN A 128 -13.01 -3.81 2.34
N ALA A 129 -12.59 -4.54 3.38
CA ALA A 129 -11.30 -5.23 3.43
C ALA A 129 -11.07 -6.25 2.31
N TYR A 130 -12.11 -6.79 1.67
CA TYR A 130 -11.99 -7.72 0.54
C TYR A 130 -11.86 -7.03 -0.83
N ILE A 131 -12.20 -5.73 -0.92
CA ILE A 131 -12.31 -4.99 -2.18
C ILE A 131 -11.33 -3.82 -2.26
N HIS A 132 -11.04 -3.17 -1.14
CA HIS A 132 -10.27 -1.93 -1.13
C HIS A 132 -8.92 -2.21 -0.50
N PRO A 133 -7.84 -2.26 -1.30
CA PRO A 133 -6.49 -2.14 -0.79
C PRO A 133 -6.35 -0.88 0.07
N TYR A 134 -6.32 -1.08 1.38
CA TYR A 134 -5.98 -0.03 2.34
C TYR A 134 -4.91 -0.50 3.31
N ILE A 135 -4.23 0.48 3.89
CA ILE A 135 -3.12 0.32 4.83
C ILE A 135 -3.48 1.07 6.11
N VAL A 136 -3.14 0.46 7.24
CA VAL A 136 -3.25 1.05 8.56
C VAL A 136 -1.98 1.83 8.85
N LEU A 137 -2.10 3.14 9.05
CA LEU A 137 -0.97 3.99 9.41
C LEU A 137 -1.35 4.91 10.55
N GLY A 138 -0.40 5.18 11.43
CA GLY A 138 -0.66 5.95 12.63
C GLY A 138 -1.20 5.08 13.76
N ASN A 139 -1.06 5.62 14.95
CA ASN A 139 -1.36 4.98 16.22
C ASN A 139 -2.08 6.03 17.06
N GLU A 140 -3.39 5.86 17.25
CA GLU A 140 -4.27 6.81 17.96
C GLU A 140 -4.85 6.16 19.23
N GLY A 141 -5.01 6.94 20.30
CA GLY A 141 -5.55 6.45 21.58
C GLY A 141 -4.65 6.73 22.79
N ASP A 142 -4.97 6.12 23.94
CA ASP A 142 -4.32 6.29 25.24
C ASP A 142 -3.24 5.21 25.50
N TYR A 143 -2.26 5.15 24.59
CA TYR A 143 -1.11 4.25 24.64
C TYR A 143 0.14 4.93 24.07
N HIS A 144 1.32 4.34 24.27
CA HIS A 144 2.58 4.96 23.86
C HIS A 144 3.57 3.98 23.21
N PRO A 145 4.25 4.41 22.12
CA PRO A 145 4.12 5.71 21.45
C PRO A 145 2.85 5.86 20.59
N THR A 146 2.45 7.10 20.30
CA THR A 146 1.46 7.43 19.25
C THR A 146 2.13 8.14 18.08
N PHE A 147 1.52 8.06 16.90
CA PHE A 147 1.95 8.81 15.73
C PHE A 147 0.75 9.18 14.87
N ASP A 148 0.70 10.44 14.44
CA ASP A 148 -0.35 10.95 13.56
C ASP A 148 0.29 11.35 12.23
N PRO A 149 0.08 10.58 11.15
CA PRO A 149 0.59 10.87 9.81
C PRO A 149 0.24 12.28 9.29
N ARG A 150 -0.87 12.89 9.74
CA ARG A 150 -1.27 14.25 9.36
C ARG A 150 -0.25 15.30 9.80
N LYS A 151 0.47 15.06 10.91
CA LYS A 151 1.51 15.97 11.41
C LYS A 151 2.70 16.11 10.47
N VAL A 152 2.87 15.15 9.55
CA VAL A 152 3.89 15.19 8.50
C VAL A 152 3.28 15.33 7.10
N GLY A 153 2.03 15.78 7.02
CA GLY A 153 1.35 16.15 5.79
C GLY A 153 0.78 14.99 4.98
N VAL A 154 0.66 13.79 5.54
CA VAL A 154 -0.14 12.72 4.91
C VAL A 154 -1.61 13.00 5.18
N GLU A 155 -2.40 13.13 4.12
CA GLU A 155 -3.83 13.42 4.21
C GLU A 155 -4.62 12.10 4.31
N PRO A 156 -5.78 12.05 4.99
CA PRO A 156 -6.67 10.89 4.96
C PRO A 156 -6.90 10.37 3.54
N LEU A 157 -6.90 9.05 3.37
CA LEU A 157 -7.06 8.38 2.07
C LEU A 157 -5.95 8.68 1.04
N SER A 158 -4.81 9.23 1.44
CA SER A 158 -3.63 9.37 0.58
C SER A 158 -3.15 8.01 0.08
N ILE A 159 -2.62 7.97 -1.14
CA ILE A 159 -2.01 6.77 -1.70
C ILE A 159 -0.85 6.30 -0.82
N VAL A 160 -0.79 4.99 -0.63
CA VAL A 160 0.32 4.25 -0.04
C VAL A 160 0.83 3.26 -1.09
N ALA A 161 2.13 3.30 -1.38
CA ALA A 161 2.77 2.27 -2.20
C ALA A 161 3.30 1.16 -1.30
N VAL A 162 2.90 -0.08 -1.58
CA VAL A 162 3.32 -1.27 -0.86
C VAL A 162 4.18 -2.12 -1.78
N ILE A 163 5.40 -2.45 -1.34
CA ILE A 163 6.30 -3.37 -2.04
C ILE A 163 6.38 -4.64 -1.23
N CYS A 164 5.90 -5.73 -1.83
CA CYS A 164 5.70 -7.04 -1.20
C CYS A 164 5.90 -8.12 -2.26
N ASN A 165 6.56 -9.24 -1.94
CA ASN A 165 6.69 -10.38 -2.87
C ASN A 165 7.17 -9.98 -4.29
N ASN A 166 8.14 -9.06 -4.37
CA ASN A 166 8.67 -8.47 -5.62
C ASN A 166 7.64 -7.76 -6.52
N ARG A 167 6.53 -7.31 -5.95
CA ARG A 167 5.44 -6.59 -6.63
C ARG A 167 5.22 -5.24 -5.99
N LEU A 168 4.61 -4.34 -6.75
CA LEU A 168 4.09 -3.07 -6.29
C LEU A 168 2.56 -3.15 -6.25
N VAL A 169 1.98 -2.78 -5.11
CA VAL A 169 0.54 -2.64 -4.90
C VAL A 169 0.28 -1.21 -4.41
N TYR A 170 -0.70 -0.54 -5.00
CA TYR A 170 -1.21 0.71 -4.46
C TYR A 170 -2.44 0.47 -3.58
N GLY A 171 -2.47 1.16 -2.44
CA GLY A 171 -3.66 1.26 -1.61
C GLY A 171 -3.82 2.70 -1.13
N VAL A 172 -4.77 2.90 -0.23
CA VAL A 172 -4.96 4.18 0.48
C VAL A 172 -4.64 4.03 1.96
N TRP A 173 -4.24 5.11 2.62
CA TRP A 173 -4.28 5.16 4.07
C TRP A 173 -5.75 5.12 4.50
N GLY A 174 -6.23 3.95 4.89
CA GLY A 174 -7.65 3.68 5.16
C GLY A 174 -7.99 3.63 6.64
N ASP A 175 -7.02 3.25 7.48
CA ASP A 175 -7.24 3.07 8.91
C ASP A 175 -6.07 3.53 9.80
N THR A 176 -6.29 3.51 11.10
CA THR A 176 -5.31 3.80 12.15
C THR A 176 -5.38 2.76 13.25
N ASN A 177 -4.24 2.36 13.80
CA ASN A 177 -4.21 1.39 14.90
C ASN A 177 -4.76 2.02 16.20
N GLY A 178 -5.72 1.35 16.82
CA GLY A 178 -6.32 1.72 18.11
C GLY A 178 -5.45 1.39 19.33
N ASP A 179 -5.94 1.70 20.53
CA ASP A 179 -5.28 1.48 21.84
C ASP A 179 -5.81 0.23 22.58
N ASP A 180 -6.28 -0.77 21.84
CA ASP A 180 -6.72 -2.10 22.29
C ASP A 180 -5.55 -3.06 22.64
N GLY A 181 -4.32 -2.69 22.30
CA GLY A 181 -3.15 -3.51 22.53
C GLY A 181 -1.83 -2.74 22.49
N LYS A 182 -0.81 -3.37 21.91
CA LYS A 182 0.49 -2.73 21.69
C LYS A 182 0.41 -1.75 20.52
N PRO A 183 1.27 -0.71 20.49
CA PRO A 183 1.43 0.16 19.33
C PRO A 183 2.11 -0.61 18.20
N LEU A 184 1.29 -1.29 17.41
CA LEU A 184 1.66 -2.08 16.25
C LEU A 184 1.75 -1.20 14.99
N ILE A 185 2.50 -1.69 14.00
CA ILE A 185 2.56 -1.17 12.63
C ILE A 185 2.60 -2.36 11.67
N GLY A 186 2.42 -2.09 10.37
CA GLY A 186 2.54 -3.14 9.36
C GLY A 186 1.24 -3.90 9.13
N GLU A 187 0.10 -3.25 9.34
CA GLU A 187 -1.22 -3.84 9.11
C GLU A 187 -1.85 -3.30 7.82
N ALA A 188 -2.58 -4.16 7.10
CA ALA A 188 -3.26 -3.80 5.86
C ALA A 188 -4.49 -4.67 5.60
N SER A 189 -5.38 -4.19 4.74
CA SER A 189 -6.56 -4.93 4.34
C SER A 189 -6.25 -6.29 3.71
N LEU A 190 -7.20 -7.22 3.84
CA LEU A 190 -7.15 -8.52 3.15
C LEU A 190 -6.95 -8.38 1.62
N ALA A 191 -7.50 -7.35 0.99
CA ALA A 191 -7.34 -7.03 -0.42
C ALA A 191 -5.88 -6.69 -0.76
N THR A 192 -5.19 -5.91 0.08
CA THR A 192 -3.75 -5.64 -0.07
C THR A 192 -2.96 -6.94 0.01
N ALA A 193 -3.24 -7.79 1.00
CA ALA A 193 -2.57 -9.07 1.18
C ALA A 193 -2.82 -10.03 0.00
N ASP A 194 -4.05 -10.09 -0.53
CA ASP A 194 -4.40 -10.91 -1.68
C ASP A 194 -3.61 -10.49 -2.94
N LEU A 195 -3.44 -9.19 -3.19
CA LEU A 195 -2.64 -8.68 -4.31
C LEU A 195 -1.14 -8.99 -4.15
N CYS A 196 -0.63 -8.92 -2.93
CA CYS A 196 0.76 -9.23 -2.60
C CYS A 196 1.07 -10.74 -2.71
N PHE A 197 0.27 -11.56 -2.05
CA PHE A 197 0.62 -12.94 -1.68
C PHE A 197 -0.40 -13.99 -2.12
N GLY A 198 -1.52 -13.57 -2.72
CA GLY A 198 -2.65 -14.43 -3.07
C GLY A 198 -3.53 -14.77 -1.87
N LYS A 199 -4.62 -15.48 -2.15
CA LYS A 199 -5.68 -15.84 -1.19
C LYS A 199 -5.26 -16.95 -0.21
N LYS A 200 -4.39 -16.63 0.75
CA LYS A 200 -3.95 -17.57 1.80
C LYS A 200 -4.04 -17.03 3.22
N TYR A 201 -4.14 -15.71 3.37
CA TYR A 201 -4.26 -15.02 4.64
C TYR A 201 -5.71 -14.77 5.00
N ASN A 202 -5.98 -14.54 6.28
CA ASN A 202 -7.28 -14.27 6.87
C ASN A 202 -7.11 -13.40 8.12
N ALA A 203 -8.19 -13.03 8.81
CA ALA A 203 -8.10 -12.08 9.92
C ALA A 203 -7.25 -12.54 11.12
N ASP A 204 -6.97 -13.85 11.24
CA ASP A 204 -6.12 -14.40 12.29
C ASP A 204 -4.75 -14.86 11.76
N SER A 205 -4.46 -14.64 10.47
CA SER A 205 -3.17 -15.02 9.88
C SER A 205 -2.69 -14.02 8.84
N GLY A 206 -1.64 -13.28 9.19
CA GLY A 206 -0.91 -12.36 8.33
C GLY A 206 0.37 -12.95 7.76
N HIS A 207 1.16 -12.08 7.13
CA HIS A 207 2.48 -12.39 6.60
C HIS A 207 3.58 -11.95 7.58
N ASP A 208 4.15 -12.91 8.31
CA ASP A 208 5.14 -12.65 9.37
C ASP A 208 6.52 -12.21 8.86
N ASP A 209 6.88 -12.44 7.58
CA ASP A 209 8.20 -12.04 7.11
C ASP A 209 8.30 -10.51 7.02
N GLU A 210 9.38 -9.96 7.59
CA GLU A 210 9.59 -8.52 7.70
C GLU A 210 10.21 -7.92 6.43
N ASP A 211 9.56 -8.16 5.29
CA ASP A 211 10.06 -7.79 3.97
C ASP A 211 9.15 -6.84 3.18
N VAL A 212 8.08 -6.35 3.82
CA VAL A 212 7.11 -5.44 3.23
C VAL A 212 7.48 -3.99 3.46
N LEU A 213 7.59 -3.21 2.38
CA LEU A 213 7.83 -1.77 2.44
C LEU A 213 6.55 -1.00 2.16
N TYR A 214 6.08 -0.25 3.15
CA TYR A 214 4.95 0.67 3.04
C TYR A 214 5.49 2.10 2.89
N ILE A 215 5.09 2.81 1.85
CA ILE A 215 5.51 4.19 1.56
C ILE A 215 4.28 5.08 1.49
N ALA A 216 4.10 5.93 2.49
CA ALA A 216 3.03 6.92 2.54
C ALA A 216 3.49 8.23 1.91
N PHE A 217 2.67 8.80 1.03
CA PHE A 217 2.98 10.06 0.37
C PHE A 217 2.30 11.25 1.06
N SER A 218 3.04 12.33 1.26
CA SER A 218 2.51 13.59 1.79
C SER A 218 1.94 14.49 0.69
N GLY A 219 1.05 15.39 1.10
CA GLY A 219 0.45 16.43 0.27
C GLY A 219 -0.90 16.02 -0.32
N LYS A 220 -1.74 17.02 -0.58
CA LYS A 220 -3.10 16.85 -1.11
C LYS A 220 -3.16 16.14 -2.45
N ASP A 221 -2.10 16.29 -3.25
CA ASP A 221 -1.98 15.61 -4.54
C ASP A 221 -1.80 14.10 -4.39
N ALA A 222 -1.56 13.58 -3.19
CA ALA A 222 -1.51 12.15 -2.92
C ALA A 222 -2.90 11.53 -2.71
N VAL A 223 -3.97 12.32 -2.57
CA VAL A 223 -5.33 11.82 -2.37
C VAL A 223 -5.99 11.59 -3.75
N PRO A 224 -6.46 10.38 -4.08
CA PRO A 224 -7.08 10.12 -5.38
C PRO A 224 -8.44 10.81 -5.54
N GLY A 225 -9.11 11.13 -4.42
CA GLY A 225 -10.39 11.83 -4.39
C GLY A 225 -11.47 11.06 -5.17
N LYS A 226 -12.38 11.79 -5.80
CA LYS A 226 -13.49 11.20 -6.59
C LYS A 226 -13.05 10.44 -7.85
N ASN A 227 -11.76 10.45 -8.19
CA ASN A 227 -11.26 9.75 -9.38
C ASN A 227 -11.00 8.26 -9.11
N ALA A 228 -10.81 7.86 -7.84
CA ALA A 228 -10.76 6.45 -7.48
C ALA A 228 -12.13 5.79 -7.70
N LYS A 229 -12.11 4.51 -8.04
CA LYS A 229 -13.31 3.70 -8.21
C LYS A 229 -13.76 3.12 -6.88
N TRP A 230 -14.27 3.98 -6.00
CA TRP A 230 -14.72 3.59 -4.65
C TRP A 230 -15.83 2.54 -4.64
N ASP A 231 -16.62 2.41 -5.70
CA ASP A 231 -17.65 1.38 -5.86
C ASP A 231 -17.14 0.13 -6.60
N ALA A 232 -15.82 -0.09 -6.63
CA ALA A 232 -15.21 -1.24 -7.27
C ALA A 232 -15.81 -2.57 -6.77
N SER A 233 -15.75 -3.56 -7.64
CA SER A 233 -16.24 -4.91 -7.42
C SER A 233 -15.14 -5.89 -7.02
N SER A 234 -13.87 -5.48 -7.11
CA SER A 234 -12.68 -6.29 -6.79
C SER A 234 -11.49 -5.42 -6.38
N ALA A 235 -10.52 -6.04 -5.70
CA ALA A 235 -9.25 -5.42 -5.32
C ALA A 235 -8.47 -4.90 -6.53
N GLU A 236 -8.42 -5.68 -7.59
CA GLU A 236 -7.74 -5.34 -8.83
C GLU A 236 -8.38 -4.11 -9.50
N GLU A 237 -9.70 -4.02 -9.50
CA GLU A 237 -10.43 -2.90 -10.10
C GLU A 237 -10.21 -1.59 -9.32
N PHE A 238 -10.19 -1.66 -7.99
CA PHE A 238 -9.86 -0.49 -7.16
C PHE A 238 -8.40 -0.08 -7.36
N GLU A 239 -7.45 -1.01 -7.26
CA GLU A 239 -6.01 -0.74 -7.39
C GLU A 239 -5.68 -0.11 -8.75
N GLU A 240 -6.23 -0.67 -9.83
CA GLU A 240 -6.01 -0.14 -11.18
C GLU A 240 -6.52 1.30 -11.30
N SER A 241 -7.64 1.63 -10.63
CA SER A 241 -8.24 2.98 -10.67
C SER A 241 -7.36 4.06 -10.03
N ILE A 242 -6.50 3.69 -9.08
CA ILE A 242 -5.59 4.62 -8.39
C ILE A 242 -4.15 4.54 -8.90
N SER A 243 -3.86 3.56 -9.76
CA SER A 243 -2.50 3.25 -10.21
C SER A 243 -1.80 4.40 -10.94
N ALA A 244 -2.50 5.15 -11.78
CA ALA A 244 -1.92 6.29 -12.49
C ALA A 244 -1.42 7.39 -11.54
N LEU A 245 -2.14 7.61 -10.43
CA LEU A 245 -1.69 8.54 -9.39
C LEU A 245 -0.51 7.95 -8.61
N GLY A 246 -0.59 6.67 -8.23
CA GLY A 246 0.51 5.96 -7.57
C GLY A 246 1.81 6.00 -8.38
N ASP A 247 1.75 5.74 -9.68
CA ASP A 247 2.89 5.77 -10.59
C ASP A 247 3.52 7.16 -10.65
N LYS A 248 2.69 8.22 -10.67
CA LYS A 248 3.16 9.62 -10.62
C LYS A 248 3.92 9.91 -9.33
N LEU A 249 3.39 9.49 -8.17
CA LEU A 249 4.01 9.69 -6.86
C LEU A 249 5.34 8.93 -6.74
N VAL A 250 5.36 7.65 -7.13
CA VAL A 250 6.56 6.82 -7.16
C VAL A 250 7.61 7.41 -8.10
N THR A 251 7.22 7.81 -9.31
CA THR A 251 8.11 8.47 -10.26
C THR A 251 8.68 9.75 -9.66
N GLY A 252 7.84 10.55 -8.99
CA GLY A 252 8.26 11.74 -8.26
C GLY A 252 9.33 11.43 -7.22
N LEU A 253 9.13 10.41 -6.39
CA LEU A 253 10.08 9.95 -5.38
C LEU A 253 11.45 9.61 -5.98
N VAL A 254 11.47 8.76 -7.01
CA VAL A 254 12.72 8.17 -7.54
C VAL A 254 13.38 8.98 -8.64
N SER A 255 12.69 9.87 -9.36
CA SER A 255 13.31 10.68 -10.43
C SER A 255 14.36 11.66 -9.93
N GLY A 256 14.30 12.04 -8.65
CA GLY A 256 15.34 12.85 -8.02
C GLY A 256 16.64 12.12 -7.71
N SER A 257 16.75 10.80 -7.92
CA SER A 257 17.98 10.02 -7.68
C SER A 257 18.87 9.89 -8.92
N ASN A 258 18.31 10.01 -10.13
CA ASN A 258 19.04 9.85 -11.39
C ASN A 258 19.87 11.08 -11.82
N SER A 259 19.71 12.23 -11.17
CA SER A 259 20.45 13.44 -11.54
C SER A 259 21.91 13.46 -11.05
N SER A 260 22.31 12.56 -10.15
CA SER A 260 23.67 12.52 -9.61
C SER A 260 24.63 11.60 -10.37
N ALA A 261 24.15 10.79 -11.31
CA ALA A 261 24.98 9.85 -12.08
C ALA A 261 25.53 10.42 -13.40
N SER A 262 25.07 11.61 -13.83
CA SER A 262 25.44 12.20 -15.14
C SER A 262 26.59 13.22 -15.09
N LEU A 263 27.06 13.62 -13.91
CA LEU A 263 28.08 14.70 -13.78
C LEU A 263 29.54 14.23 -13.62
N ILE A 264 29.83 12.92 -13.67
CA ILE A 264 31.21 12.39 -13.63
C ILE A 264 31.62 11.78 -14.97
N ARG A 265 31.44 12.49 -16.10
CA ARG A 265 32.12 12.18 -17.37
C ARG A 265 32.25 13.45 -18.21
N GLY A 266 33.20 14.31 -17.85
CA GLY A 266 33.40 15.54 -18.61
C GLY A 266 34.51 16.46 -18.14
N SER A 267 35.69 15.94 -17.80
CA SER A 267 36.89 16.79 -17.77
C SER A 267 38.13 15.98 -18.14
N ARG A 268 38.39 15.86 -19.44
CA ARG A 268 39.74 15.69 -19.97
C ARG A 268 40.12 17.02 -20.62
N ARG A 269 40.85 17.86 -19.87
CA ARG A 269 41.68 18.90 -20.46
C ARG A 269 42.90 18.22 -21.06
N VAL A 270 43.03 18.30 -22.38
CA VAL A 270 44.30 18.11 -23.08
C VAL A 270 44.90 19.50 -23.21
N HIS A 271 46.09 19.70 -22.64
CA HIS A 271 46.96 20.82 -23.01
C HIS A 271 48.18 20.24 -23.73
N PHE A 272 48.50 20.91 -24.84
CA PHE A 272 49.72 20.77 -25.62
C PHE A 272 50.94 21.16 -24.79
#